data_AF-J9G0M8-F1
#
_entry.id   AF-J9G0M8-F1
#
_cell.length_a   1.000
_cell.length_b   1.000
_cell.length_c   1.000
_cell.angle_alpha   90.00
_cell.angle_beta   90.00
_cell.angle_gamma   90.00
#
_symmetry.space_group_name_H-M   'P 1'
#
loop_
_entity.id
_entity.type
_entity.pdbx_description
1 polymer ?
#
loop_
_entity_poly.entity_id
_entity_poly.type
_entity_poly.pdbx_seq_one_letter_code
_entity_poly.pdbx_strand_id
1 'polypeptide(L)'
;KLNDMSFKMGKDGTNTANAGLSISLPLFVPGVYRAMSMIKTDIELAVEKSRSSKLDLVNQVSKAYYQLMLAQDSYKVLQGSYKLAEENYNVVNAKFEQGKVSEYDKISAEVQMRSIKPNLIATANAVTLAKLQLKVLMGVTASVDIKIEDSLTNYEAVMFANQLSGEAVNLDHNTTLRQLDLNIKLLQKNTKSLRTNFIPTLSMSFSYNYQSLYNSNINFFKYNWSNSS
;
A
#
# COMPACT_ATOMS: atom_id res chain seq x y z
N LYS A 1 -11.37 -13.35 78.01
CA LYS A 1 -10.33 -14.26 77.46
C LYS A 1 -10.59 -14.42 75.97
N LEU A 2 -9.52 -14.50 75.17
CA LEU A 2 -9.43 -14.45 73.71
C LEU A 2 -9.32 -13.04 73.11
N ASN A 3 -8.14 -12.44 73.33
CA ASN A 3 -7.59 -11.40 72.45
C ASN A 3 -6.31 -11.98 71.82
N ASP A 4 -6.09 -11.64 70.55
CA ASP A 4 -4.80 -11.64 69.86
C ASP A 4 -4.09 -12.98 69.60
N MET A 5 -4.50 -13.67 68.53
CA MET A 5 -3.56 -14.49 67.77
C MET A 5 -3.59 -14.08 66.29
N SER A 6 -2.82 -13.05 65.94
CA SER A 6 -2.38 -12.87 64.56
C SER A 6 -1.18 -13.78 64.32
N PHE A 7 -1.32 -14.81 63.48
CA PHE A 7 -0.18 -15.58 62.99
C PHE A 7 0.63 -14.69 62.05
N LYS A 8 1.77 -14.17 62.51
CA LYS A 8 2.78 -13.59 61.61
C LYS A 8 3.51 -14.73 60.90
N MET A 9 3.02 -15.10 59.72
CA MET A 9 3.76 -15.95 58.78
C MET A 9 4.78 -15.07 58.04
N GLY A 10 6.05 -15.28 58.35
CA GLY A 10 7.17 -14.50 57.80
C GLY A 10 7.84 -13.66 58.87
N LYS A 11 9.17 -13.75 58.94
CA LYS A 11 10.00 -12.95 59.87
C LYS A 11 10.09 -11.53 59.27
N ASP A 12 9.37 -10.57 59.86
CA ASP A 12 9.44 -9.14 59.50
C ASP A 12 10.91 -8.68 59.49
N GLY A 13 11.34 -8.04 58.40
CA GLY A 13 12.71 -7.49 58.25
C GLY A 13 13.73 -8.39 57.54
N THR A 14 13.29 -9.36 56.74
CA THR A 14 14.19 -10.27 56.02
C THR A 14 14.28 -9.90 54.55
N ASN A 15 15.45 -9.43 54.13
CA ASN A 15 15.71 -9.14 52.72
C ASN A 15 16.21 -10.41 52.03
N THR A 16 15.61 -10.71 50.87
CA THR A 16 16.08 -11.76 49.98
C THR A 16 16.75 -11.11 48.78
N ALA A 17 17.98 -11.52 48.46
CA ALA A 17 18.72 -10.99 47.32
C ALA A 17 19.04 -12.16 46.40
N ASN A 18 18.62 -12.05 45.14
CA ASN A 18 18.90 -13.03 44.10
C ASN A 18 19.75 -12.36 43.03
N ALA A 19 20.88 -12.95 42.69
CA ALA A 19 21.72 -12.57 41.56
C ALA A 19 21.91 -13.81 40.68
N GLY A 20 21.71 -13.67 39.37
CA GLY A 20 21.81 -14.78 38.43
C GLY A 20 22.54 -14.38 37.17
N LEU A 21 23.43 -15.25 36.69
CA LEU A 21 24.02 -15.20 35.36
C LEU A 21 23.51 -16.40 34.57
N SER A 22 22.94 -16.15 33.40
CA SER A 22 22.46 -17.20 32.49
C SER A 22 23.01 -16.97 31.09
N ILE A 23 23.73 -17.95 30.55
CA ILE A 23 24.25 -17.98 29.18
C ILE A 23 23.59 -19.15 28.47
N SER A 24 23.05 -18.90 27.28
CA SER A 24 22.47 -19.93 26.40
C SER A 24 23.08 -19.79 25.02
N LEU A 25 23.74 -20.85 24.54
CA LEU A 25 24.44 -20.90 23.27
C LEU A 25 23.93 -22.07 22.42
N PRO A 26 23.19 -21.81 21.34
CA PRO A 26 22.85 -22.86 20.37
C PRO A 26 24.11 -23.26 19.59
N LEU A 27 24.65 -24.46 19.86
CA LEU A 27 25.84 -24.98 19.18
C LEU A 27 25.51 -25.54 17.80
N PHE A 28 24.36 -26.22 17.67
CA PHE A 28 23.89 -26.78 16.41
C PHE A 28 22.36 -26.75 16.32
N VAL A 29 21.82 -25.85 15.50
CA VAL A 29 20.38 -25.74 15.24
C VAL A 29 20.14 -25.64 13.73
N PRO A 30 20.04 -26.77 13.01
CA PRO A 30 19.95 -26.78 11.54
C PRO A 30 18.74 -26.02 11.00
N GLY A 31 17.63 -26.01 11.73
CA GLY A 31 16.43 -25.25 11.38
C GLY A 31 16.65 -23.74 11.31
N VAL A 32 17.48 -23.18 12.20
CA VAL A 32 17.80 -21.74 12.19
C VAL A 32 18.57 -21.37 10.92
N TYR A 33 19.57 -22.15 10.53
CA TYR A 33 20.32 -21.88 9.30
C TYR A 33 19.43 -22.01 8.04
N ARG A 34 18.52 -22.97 8.00
CA ARG A 34 17.54 -23.10 6.90
C ARG A 34 16.55 -21.94 6.88
N ALA A 35 16.06 -21.50 8.05
CA ALA A 35 15.21 -20.32 8.18
C ALA A 35 15.91 -19.04 7.74
N MET A 36 17.18 -18.83 8.13
CA MET A 36 17.99 -17.71 7.66
C MET A 36 18.16 -17.70 6.13
N SER A 37 18.25 -18.89 5.51
CA SER A 37 18.30 -18.97 4.04
C SER A 37 17.00 -18.55 3.36
N MET A 38 15.85 -18.64 4.05
CA MET A 38 14.56 -18.15 3.55
C MET A 38 14.49 -16.64 3.56
N ILE A 39 15.04 -15.99 4.60
CA ILE A 39 15.10 -14.51 4.72
C ILE A 39 15.71 -13.88 3.46
N LYS A 40 16.75 -14.47 2.88
CA LYS A 40 17.35 -13.97 1.62
C LYS A 40 16.36 -13.98 0.44
N THR A 41 15.56 -15.04 0.31
CA THR A 41 14.54 -15.15 -0.76
C THR A 41 13.34 -14.27 -0.47
N ASP A 42 12.99 -14.07 0.80
CA ASP A 42 11.94 -13.15 1.22
C ASP A 42 12.30 -11.68 0.91
N ILE A 43 13.56 -11.29 1.13
CA ILE A 43 14.07 -9.98 0.70
C ILE A 43 14.00 -9.84 -0.82
N GLU A 44 14.41 -10.86 -1.58
CA GLU A 44 14.33 -10.85 -3.05
C GLU A 44 12.88 -10.70 -3.53
N LEU A 45 11.93 -11.39 -2.89
CA LEU A 45 10.50 -11.27 -3.16
C LEU A 45 9.98 -9.86 -2.84
N ALA A 46 10.40 -9.27 -1.73
CA ALA A 46 10.02 -7.91 -1.35
C ALA A 46 10.53 -6.88 -2.38
N VAL A 47 11.75 -7.06 -2.90
CA VAL A 47 12.32 -6.21 -3.97
C VAL A 47 11.50 -6.33 -5.26
N GLU A 48 11.17 -7.55 -5.69
CA GLU A 48 10.34 -7.74 -6.89
C GLU A 48 8.90 -7.21 -6.72
N LYS A 49 8.34 -7.33 -5.50
CA LYS A 49 7.03 -6.75 -5.18
C LYS A 49 7.07 -5.22 -5.23
N SER A 50 8.15 -4.60 -4.75
CA SER A 50 8.37 -3.16 -4.88
C SER A 50 8.48 -2.75 -6.36
N ARG A 51 9.20 -3.51 -7.17
CA ARG A 51 9.29 -3.30 -8.62
C ARG A 51 7.92 -3.39 -9.29
N SER A 52 7.12 -4.41 -8.96
CA SER A 52 5.75 -4.56 -9.47
C SER A 52 4.89 -3.36 -9.10
N SER A 53 4.91 -2.94 -7.83
CA SER A 53 4.17 -1.76 -7.36
C SER A 53 4.58 -0.48 -8.09
N LYS A 54 5.86 -0.31 -8.41
CA LYS A 54 6.34 0.82 -9.23
C LYS A 54 5.77 0.77 -10.65
N LEU A 55 5.80 -0.39 -11.31
CA LEU A 55 5.24 -0.56 -12.65
C LEU A 55 3.72 -0.31 -12.66
N ASP A 56 3.01 -0.82 -11.66
CA ASP A 56 1.57 -0.58 -11.50
C ASP A 56 1.26 0.89 -11.29
N LEU A 57 2.05 1.61 -10.49
CA LEU A 57 1.88 3.05 -10.29
C LEU A 57 2.13 3.82 -11.58
N VAL A 58 3.19 3.51 -12.33
CA VAL A 58 3.45 4.12 -13.63
C VAL A 58 2.28 3.88 -14.58
N ASN A 59 1.76 2.64 -14.64
CA ASN A 59 0.61 2.31 -15.48
C ASN A 59 -0.66 3.08 -15.09
N GLN A 60 -0.94 3.16 -13.79
CA GLN A 60 -2.09 3.91 -13.25
C GLN A 60 -1.99 5.41 -13.55
N VAL A 61 -0.81 6.00 -13.37
CA VAL A 61 -0.56 7.43 -13.69
C VAL A 61 -0.75 7.67 -15.19
N SER A 62 -0.18 6.83 -16.06
CA SER A 62 -0.34 6.96 -17.51
C SER A 62 -1.81 6.84 -17.94
N LYS A 63 -2.56 5.89 -17.39
CA LYS A 63 -4.00 5.75 -17.65
C LYS A 63 -4.80 6.95 -17.18
N ALA A 64 -4.53 7.45 -15.97
CA ALA A 64 -5.20 8.63 -15.43
C ALA A 64 -4.89 9.89 -16.26
N TYR A 65 -3.66 10.00 -16.78
CA TYR A 65 -3.26 11.08 -17.69
C TYR A 65 -4.08 11.05 -18.99
N TYR A 66 -4.15 9.89 -19.66
CA TYR A 66 -4.98 9.74 -20.86
C TYR A 66 -6.48 9.94 -20.59
N GLN A 67 -6.97 9.50 -19.43
CA GLN A 67 -8.37 9.70 -19.03
C GLN A 67 -8.69 11.18 -18.81
N LEU A 68 -7.77 11.97 -18.23
CA LEU A 68 -7.94 13.41 -18.11
C LEU A 68 -7.98 14.09 -19.49
N MET A 69 -7.08 13.70 -20.40
CA MET A 69 -7.07 14.24 -21.76
C MET A 69 -8.38 13.93 -22.50
N LEU A 70 -8.87 12.69 -22.40
CA LEU A 70 -10.16 12.30 -22.96
C LEU A 70 -11.34 13.09 -22.38
N ALA A 71 -11.36 13.31 -21.06
CA ALA A 71 -12.40 14.10 -20.41
C ALA A 71 -12.36 15.57 -20.90
N GLN A 72 -11.17 16.14 -21.08
CA GLN A 72 -11.01 17.51 -21.59
C GLN A 72 -11.50 17.66 -23.02
N ASP A 73 -11.18 16.70 -23.89
CA ASP A 73 -11.64 16.74 -25.28
C ASP A 73 -13.15 16.52 -25.37
N SER A 74 -13.71 15.61 -24.56
CA SER A 74 -15.18 15.46 -24.43
C SER A 74 -15.84 16.76 -23.98
N TYR A 75 -15.24 17.48 -23.02
CA TYR A 75 -15.73 18.79 -22.58
C TYR A 75 -15.72 19.83 -23.71
N LYS A 76 -14.62 19.91 -24.48
CA LYS A 76 -14.52 20.83 -25.63
C LYS A 76 -15.58 20.53 -26.68
N VAL A 77 -15.84 19.25 -26.99
CA VAL A 77 -16.86 18.83 -27.96
C VAL A 77 -18.28 19.21 -27.50
N LEU A 78 -18.60 18.96 -26.22
CA LEU A 78 -19.90 19.34 -25.66
C LEU A 78 -20.07 20.84 -25.53
N GLN A 79 -18.99 21.57 -25.24
CA GLN A 79 -18.99 23.03 -25.22
C GLN A 79 -19.28 23.60 -26.62
N GLY A 80 -18.64 23.04 -27.66
CA GLY A 80 -18.94 23.38 -29.05
C GLY A 80 -20.38 23.08 -29.44
N SER A 81 -20.89 21.91 -29.06
CA SER A 81 -22.29 21.52 -29.29
C SER A 81 -23.29 22.46 -28.60
N TYR A 82 -23.00 22.87 -27.35
CA TYR A 82 -23.83 23.83 -26.63
C TYR A 82 -23.82 25.20 -27.33
N LYS A 83 -22.64 25.70 -27.72
CA LYS A 83 -22.52 26.98 -28.43
C LYS A 83 -23.29 26.98 -29.74
N LEU A 84 -23.21 25.89 -30.51
CA LEU A 84 -23.98 25.73 -31.75
C LEU A 84 -25.50 25.76 -31.49
N ALA A 85 -25.97 25.08 -30.45
CA ALA A 85 -27.38 25.07 -30.08
C ALA A 85 -27.87 26.44 -29.58
N GLU A 86 -27.02 27.16 -28.83
CA GLU A 86 -27.28 28.53 -28.38
C GLU A 86 -27.37 29.52 -29.56
N GLU A 87 -26.44 29.44 -30.51
CA GLU A 87 -26.48 30.23 -31.75
C GLU A 87 -27.75 29.91 -32.57
N ASN A 88 -28.12 28.64 -32.68
CA ASN A 88 -29.35 28.24 -33.37
C ASN A 88 -30.61 28.81 -32.68
N TYR A 89 -30.68 28.71 -31.34
CA TYR A 89 -31.78 29.32 -30.57
C TYR A 89 -31.86 30.83 -30.79
N ASN A 90 -30.72 31.54 -30.77
CA ASN A 90 -30.69 32.98 -31.01
C ASN A 90 -31.20 33.35 -32.41
N VAL A 91 -30.80 32.59 -33.44
CA VAL A 91 -31.28 32.78 -34.81
C VAL A 91 -32.78 32.52 -34.94
N VAL A 92 -33.30 31.44 -34.33
CA VAL A 92 -34.73 31.11 -34.36
C VAL A 92 -35.54 32.13 -33.57
N ASN A 93 -35.06 32.59 -32.41
CA ASN A 93 -35.73 33.61 -31.62
C ASN A 93 -35.83 34.94 -32.38
N ALA A 94 -34.75 35.37 -33.05
CA ALA A 94 -34.79 36.58 -33.89
C ALA A 94 -35.77 36.47 -35.06
N LYS A 95 -35.90 35.28 -35.67
CA LYS A 95 -36.91 35.04 -36.71
C LYS A 95 -38.33 35.03 -36.16
N PHE A 96 -38.52 34.54 -34.93
CA PHE A 96 -39.82 34.51 -34.26
C PHE A 96 -40.30 35.92 -33.95
N GLU A 97 -39.41 36.79 -33.44
CA GLU A 97 -39.69 38.21 -33.21
C GLU A 97 -40.07 38.97 -34.50
N GLN A 98 -39.59 38.49 -35.65
CA GLN A 98 -39.97 39.00 -36.98
C GLN A 98 -41.23 38.33 -37.56
N GLY A 99 -41.86 37.41 -36.84
CA GLY A 99 -43.04 36.66 -37.31
C GLY A 99 -42.77 35.63 -38.42
N LYS A 100 -41.50 35.22 -38.61
CA LYS A 100 -41.08 34.34 -39.72
C LYS A 100 -41.04 32.85 -39.39
N VAL A 101 -41.16 32.48 -38.11
CA VAL A 101 -41.16 31.08 -37.63
C VAL A 101 -42.21 30.91 -36.53
N SER A 102 -42.61 29.66 -36.25
CA SER A 102 -43.62 29.35 -35.24
C SER A 102 -43.05 29.42 -33.82
N GLU A 103 -43.92 29.64 -32.82
CA GLU A 103 -43.57 29.50 -31.41
C GLU A 103 -43.08 28.08 -31.09
N TYR A 104 -43.61 27.08 -31.79
CA TYR A 104 -43.16 25.69 -31.69
C TYR A 104 -41.67 25.53 -32.06
N ASP A 105 -41.21 26.20 -33.12
CA ASP A 105 -39.81 26.12 -33.57
C ASP A 105 -38.87 26.76 -32.54
N LYS A 106 -39.30 27.89 -31.96
CA LYS A 106 -38.57 28.56 -30.87
C LYS A 106 -38.45 27.64 -29.64
N ILE A 107 -39.57 27.06 -29.18
CA ILE A 107 -39.57 26.18 -28.01
C ILE A 107 -38.72 24.94 -28.27
N SER A 108 -38.78 24.37 -29.48
CA SER A 108 -37.97 23.20 -29.85
C SER A 108 -36.48 23.51 -29.81
N ALA A 109 -36.05 24.66 -30.35
CA ALA A 109 -34.66 25.11 -30.28
C ALA A 109 -34.21 25.40 -28.84
N GLU A 110 -35.10 25.98 -28.01
CA GLU A 110 -34.82 26.24 -26.59
C GLU A 110 -34.63 24.94 -25.80
N VAL A 111 -35.51 23.96 -26.00
CA VAL A 111 -35.42 22.64 -25.37
C VAL A 111 -34.13 21.94 -25.77
N GLN A 112 -33.76 21.99 -27.06
CA GLN A 112 -32.51 21.39 -27.55
C GLN A 112 -31.28 21.99 -26.84
N MET A 113 -31.17 23.32 -26.80
CA MET A 113 -30.09 24.01 -26.07
C MET A 113 -30.08 23.63 -24.58
N ARG A 114 -31.24 23.69 -23.92
CA ARG A 114 -31.36 23.37 -22.49
C ARG A 114 -31.04 21.91 -22.19
N SER A 115 -31.31 20.99 -23.12
CA SER A 115 -31.01 19.56 -22.97
C SER A 115 -29.52 19.25 -22.96
N ILE A 116 -28.68 20.08 -23.61
CA ILE A 116 -27.23 19.89 -23.70
C ILE A 116 -26.53 20.39 -22.43
N LYS A 117 -27.10 21.38 -21.74
CA LYS A 117 -26.51 22.01 -20.55
C LYS A 117 -26.17 21.02 -19.40
N PRO A 118 -27.05 20.08 -19.01
CA PRO A 118 -26.70 19.04 -18.05
C PRO A 118 -25.48 18.21 -18.44
N ASN A 119 -25.38 17.83 -19.72
CA ASN A 119 -24.25 17.03 -20.23
C ASN A 119 -22.93 17.82 -20.18
N LEU A 120 -22.98 19.12 -20.48
CA LEU A 120 -21.81 20.00 -20.36
C LEU A 120 -21.33 20.09 -18.91
N ILE A 121 -22.24 20.27 -17.95
CA ILE A 121 -21.91 20.33 -16.51
C ILE A 121 -21.34 18.98 -16.03
N ALA A 122 -21.97 17.86 -16.42
CA ALA A 122 -21.49 16.53 -16.07
C ALA A 122 -20.06 16.29 -16.59
N THR A 123 -19.76 16.75 -17.80
CA THR A 123 -18.44 16.56 -18.41
C THR A 123 -17.39 17.50 -17.79
N ALA A 124 -17.77 18.72 -17.39
CA ALA A 124 -16.90 19.60 -16.61
C ALA A 124 -16.54 18.99 -15.25
N ASN A 125 -17.50 18.33 -14.59
CA ASN A 125 -17.26 17.58 -13.36
C ASN A 125 -16.35 16.38 -13.62
N ALA A 126 -16.52 15.67 -14.74
CA ALA A 126 -15.66 14.55 -15.12
C ALA A 126 -14.19 14.99 -15.32
N VAL A 127 -13.95 16.15 -15.96
CA VAL A 127 -12.59 16.74 -16.07
C VAL A 127 -12.01 17.02 -14.69
N THR A 128 -12.81 17.60 -13.80
CA THR A 128 -12.37 17.92 -12.43
C THR A 128 -12.01 16.65 -11.66
N LEU A 129 -12.83 15.61 -11.76
CA LEU A 129 -12.59 14.32 -11.11
C LEU A 129 -11.34 13.63 -11.66
N ALA A 130 -11.16 13.59 -12.98
CA ALA A 130 -9.98 13.01 -13.60
C ALA A 130 -8.70 13.76 -13.20
N LYS A 131 -8.77 15.10 -13.07
CA LYS A 131 -7.66 15.92 -12.58
C LYS A 131 -7.33 15.59 -11.12
N LEU A 132 -8.33 15.42 -10.25
CA LEU A 132 -8.12 15.04 -8.86
C LEU A 132 -7.52 13.64 -8.73
N GLN A 133 -8.00 12.67 -9.53
CA GLN A 133 -7.45 11.32 -9.54
C GLN A 133 -5.96 11.31 -9.93
N LEU A 134 -5.59 12.07 -10.96
CA LEU A 134 -4.18 12.21 -11.36
C LEU A 134 -3.34 12.83 -10.24
N LYS A 135 -3.86 13.86 -9.54
CA LYS A 135 -3.17 14.48 -8.40
C LYS A 135 -2.91 13.50 -7.26
N VAL A 136 -3.90 12.68 -6.93
CA VAL A 136 -3.77 11.63 -5.90
C VAL A 136 -2.68 10.63 -6.27
N LEU A 137 -2.67 10.17 -7.53
CA LEU A 137 -1.66 9.20 -8.00
C LEU A 137 -0.24 9.79 -8.03
N MET A 138 -0.10 11.09 -8.29
CA MET A 138 1.20 11.78 -8.26
C MET A 138 1.63 12.21 -6.85
N GLY A 139 0.76 12.09 -5.84
CA GLY A 139 1.06 12.53 -4.48
C GLY A 139 1.20 14.05 -4.33
N VAL A 140 0.60 14.84 -5.22
CA VAL A 140 0.66 16.31 -5.17
C VAL A 140 -0.58 16.89 -4.48
N THR A 141 -0.43 18.05 -3.84
CA THR A 141 -1.54 18.75 -3.19
C THR A 141 -2.56 19.26 -4.21
N ALA A 142 -3.82 19.41 -3.78
CA ALA A 142 -4.91 19.90 -4.63
C ALA A 142 -4.64 21.30 -5.23
N SER A 143 -3.75 22.09 -4.61
CA SER A 143 -3.36 23.44 -5.02
C SER A 143 -2.50 23.53 -6.28
N VAL A 144 -1.87 22.44 -6.72
CA VAL A 144 -1.07 22.45 -7.96
C VAL A 144 -2.02 22.46 -9.17
N ASP A 145 -1.94 23.47 -10.03
CA ASP A 145 -2.71 23.46 -11.29
C ASP A 145 -1.97 22.63 -12.34
N ILE A 146 -2.63 21.57 -12.80
CA ILE A 146 -2.14 20.71 -13.88
C ILE A 146 -2.89 21.14 -15.13
N LYS A 147 -2.15 21.69 -16.09
CA LYS A 147 -2.64 21.99 -17.44
C LYS A 147 -2.02 20.98 -18.40
N ILE A 148 -2.87 20.25 -19.10
CA ILE A 148 -2.47 19.37 -20.19
C ILE A 148 -2.81 20.11 -21.48
N GLU A 149 -1.78 20.40 -22.28
CA GLU A 149 -1.89 21.01 -23.61
C GLU A 149 -1.59 20.00 -24.74
N ASP A 150 -1.49 18.72 -24.39
CA ASP A 150 -1.26 17.64 -25.34
C ASP A 150 -2.58 17.14 -25.96
N SER A 151 -2.50 16.33 -27.02
CA SER A 151 -3.64 15.77 -27.74
C SER A 151 -3.53 14.25 -27.88
N LEU A 152 -4.67 13.56 -27.75
CA LEU A 152 -4.78 12.10 -27.94
C LEU A 152 -4.30 11.66 -29.33
N THR A 153 -4.46 12.50 -30.36
CA THR A 153 -4.06 12.20 -31.74
C THR A 153 -2.56 11.98 -31.89
N ASN A 154 -1.73 12.55 -31.02
CA ASN A 154 -0.28 12.36 -31.04
C ASN A 154 0.14 10.92 -30.66
N TYR A 155 -0.71 10.19 -29.94
CA TYR A 155 -0.41 8.86 -29.41
C TYR A 155 -1.04 7.72 -30.21
N GLU A 156 -1.99 8.01 -31.11
CA GLU A 156 -2.71 7.01 -31.91
C GLU A 156 -1.75 6.14 -32.73
N ALA A 157 -0.85 6.76 -33.50
CA ALA A 157 0.06 6.03 -34.38
C ALA A 157 0.98 5.04 -33.63
N VAL A 158 1.46 5.43 -32.44
CA VAL A 158 2.32 4.57 -31.60
C VAL A 158 1.51 3.43 -30.97
N MET A 159 0.29 3.70 -30.51
CA MET A 159 -0.63 2.67 -30.00
C MET A 159 -0.96 1.64 -31.08
N PHE A 160 -1.33 2.09 -32.28
CA PHE A 160 -1.64 1.22 -33.41
C PHE A 160 -0.41 0.40 -33.86
N ALA A 161 0.77 1.01 -33.92
CA ALA A 161 2.00 0.31 -34.26
C ALA A 161 2.30 -0.82 -33.25
N ASN A 162 2.20 -0.53 -31.95
CA ASN A 162 2.41 -1.53 -30.89
C ASN A 162 1.39 -2.68 -30.92
N GLN A 163 0.15 -2.42 -31.31
CA GLN A 163 -0.89 -3.43 -31.47
C GLN A 163 -0.60 -4.38 -32.64
N LEU A 164 -0.03 -3.84 -33.73
CA LEU A 164 0.28 -4.57 -34.96
C LEU A 164 1.61 -5.32 -34.90
N SER A 165 2.57 -4.82 -34.14
CA SER A 165 3.93 -5.39 -34.08
C SER A 165 4.00 -6.78 -33.45
N GLY A 166 2.92 -7.28 -32.83
CA GLY A 166 2.77 -8.69 -32.47
C GLY A 166 3.97 -9.28 -31.74
N GLU A 167 4.69 -8.45 -30.96
CA GLU A 167 5.94 -8.87 -30.33
C GLU A 167 5.66 -10.11 -29.49
N ALA A 168 6.42 -11.17 -29.74
CA ALA A 168 6.38 -12.39 -28.95
C ALA A 168 6.51 -11.98 -27.48
N VAL A 169 5.46 -12.22 -26.70
CA VAL A 169 5.36 -11.77 -25.31
C VAL A 169 6.61 -12.22 -24.56
N ASN A 170 7.54 -11.29 -24.33
CA ASN A 170 8.76 -11.57 -23.61
C ASN A 170 8.40 -11.71 -22.13
N LEU A 171 8.28 -12.96 -21.69
CA LEU A 171 7.92 -13.31 -20.31
C LEU A 171 9.12 -13.21 -19.36
N ASP A 172 10.35 -13.09 -19.87
CA ASP A 172 11.59 -13.11 -19.08
C ASP A 172 11.65 -11.95 -18.07
N HIS A 173 10.98 -10.85 -18.38
CA HIS A 173 10.94 -9.65 -17.54
C HIS A 173 9.63 -9.48 -16.76
N ASN A 174 8.74 -10.49 -16.78
CA ASN A 174 7.46 -10.41 -16.10
C ASN A 174 7.64 -10.51 -14.56
N THR A 175 7.34 -9.42 -13.87
CA THR A 175 7.49 -9.33 -12.40
C THR A 175 6.55 -10.27 -11.66
N THR A 176 5.36 -10.55 -12.20
CA THR A 176 4.39 -11.46 -11.57
C THR A 176 4.87 -12.90 -11.62
N LEU A 177 5.42 -13.34 -12.76
CA LEU A 177 6.02 -14.67 -12.89
C LEU A 177 7.23 -14.83 -11.97
N ARG A 178 8.10 -13.82 -11.91
CA ARG A 178 9.26 -13.86 -11.00
C ARG A 178 8.86 -13.92 -9.52
N GLN A 179 7.82 -13.20 -9.11
CA GLN A 179 7.26 -13.32 -7.76
C GLN A 179 6.70 -14.72 -7.47
N LEU A 180 6.06 -15.36 -8.46
CA LEU A 180 5.56 -16.72 -8.33
C LEU A 180 6.72 -17.72 -8.14
N ASP A 181 7.78 -17.62 -8.94
CA ASP A 181 8.98 -18.46 -8.81
C ASP A 181 9.64 -18.33 -7.43
N LEU A 182 9.74 -17.10 -6.91
CA LEU A 182 10.28 -16.83 -5.58
C LEU A 182 9.41 -17.42 -4.46
N ASN A 183 8.08 -17.36 -4.61
CA ASN A 183 7.15 -18.01 -3.68
C ASN A 183 7.31 -19.54 -3.69
N ILE A 184 7.41 -20.16 -4.87
CA ILE A 184 7.68 -21.60 -5.00
C ILE A 184 9.00 -21.96 -4.31
N LYS A 185 10.05 -21.17 -4.52
CA LYS A 185 11.37 -21.35 -3.88
C LYS A 185 11.28 -21.23 -2.36
N LEU A 186 10.48 -20.29 -1.84
CA LEU A 186 10.24 -20.14 -0.40
C LEU A 186 9.51 -21.37 0.17
N LEU A 187 8.46 -21.86 -0.49
CA LEU A 187 7.75 -23.08 -0.09
C LEU A 187 8.67 -24.32 -0.09
N GLN A 188 9.53 -24.46 -1.11
CA GLN A 188 10.54 -25.52 -1.14
C GLN A 188 11.56 -25.40 0.00
N LYS A 189 12.00 -24.20 0.34
CA LYS A 189 12.89 -23.99 1.50
C LYS A 189 12.16 -24.26 2.82
N ASN A 190 10.89 -23.92 2.92
CA ASN A 190 10.07 -24.17 4.09
C ASN A 190 9.92 -25.67 4.35
N THR A 191 9.61 -26.47 3.32
CA THR A 191 9.58 -27.95 3.47
C THR A 191 10.92 -28.52 3.91
N LYS A 192 12.05 -28.01 3.38
CA LYS A 192 13.39 -28.40 3.83
C LYS A 192 13.66 -27.99 5.28
N SER A 193 13.15 -26.83 5.71
CA SER A 193 13.23 -26.37 7.10
C SER A 193 12.43 -27.29 8.02
N LEU A 194 11.20 -27.65 7.66
CA LEU A 194 10.35 -28.57 8.43
C LEU A 194 11.00 -29.95 8.60
N ARG A 195 11.74 -30.43 7.58
CA ARG A 195 12.51 -31.67 7.71
C ARG A 195 13.62 -31.60 8.77
N THR A 196 14.13 -30.41 9.08
CA THR A 196 15.13 -30.25 10.17
C THR A 196 14.56 -30.46 11.56
N ASN A 197 13.22 -30.46 11.72
CA ASN A 197 12.58 -30.79 12.99
C ASN A 197 12.84 -32.24 13.42
N PHE A 198 13.24 -33.11 12.48
CA PHE A 198 13.63 -34.50 12.76
C PHE A 198 15.14 -34.67 12.98
N ILE A 199 15.91 -33.57 13.01
CA ILE A 199 17.37 -33.58 13.25
C ILE A 199 17.61 -33.08 14.68
N PRO A 200 18.49 -33.74 15.47
CA PRO A 200 18.78 -33.29 16.83
C PRO A 200 19.38 -31.89 16.83
N THR A 201 18.99 -31.10 17.83
CA THR A 201 19.58 -29.79 18.12
C THR A 201 20.53 -29.93 19.32
N LEU A 202 21.61 -29.16 19.31
CA LEU A 202 22.58 -29.11 20.42
C LEU A 202 22.66 -27.68 20.92
N SER A 203 22.42 -27.47 22.21
CA SER A 203 22.60 -26.20 22.89
C SER A 203 23.39 -26.40 24.18
N MET A 204 24.17 -25.37 24.53
CA MET A 204 24.92 -25.27 25.78
C MET A 204 24.26 -24.19 26.64
N SER A 205 23.87 -24.54 27.86
CA SER A 205 23.29 -23.61 28.82
C SER A 205 24.16 -23.59 30.07
N PHE A 206 24.53 -22.40 30.53
CA PHE A 206 25.28 -22.18 31.77
C PHE A 206 24.48 -21.23 32.65
N SER A 207 24.16 -21.64 33.87
CA SER A 207 23.42 -20.83 34.84
C SER A 207 24.14 -20.82 36.18
N TYR A 208 24.44 -19.63 36.69
CA TYR A 208 24.98 -19.41 38.03
C TYR A 208 23.99 -18.56 38.82
N ASN A 209 23.41 -19.12 39.89
CA ASN A 209 22.44 -18.42 40.73
C ASN A 209 22.99 -18.28 42.16
N TYR A 210 22.86 -17.08 42.71
CA TYR A 210 23.18 -16.74 44.08
C TYR A 210 21.91 -16.22 44.75
N GLN A 211 21.47 -16.92 45.80
CA GLN A 211 20.30 -16.54 46.59
C GLN A 211 20.71 -16.37 48.05
N SER A 212 20.41 -15.21 48.63
CA SER A 212 20.55 -14.94 50.06
C SER A 212 19.16 -14.84 50.69
N LEU A 213 18.95 -15.57 51.79
CA LEU A 213 17.75 -15.49 52.63
C LEU A 213 18.17 -15.03 54.04
N TYR A 214 17.33 -14.21 54.69
CA TYR A 214 17.48 -13.77 56.08
C TYR A 214 18.75 -12.94 56.39
N ASN A 215 19.10 -11.94 55.59
CA ASN A 215 20.22 -11.05 55.90
C ASN A 215 19.75 -9.62 56.26
N SER A 216 20.04 -9.17 57.49
CA SER A 216 19.64 -7.85 58.00
C SER A 216 20.67 -6.75 57.71
N ASN A 217 21.85 -7.07 57.15
CA ASN A 217 22.86 -6.07 56.78
C ASN A 217 23.71 -6.56 55.58
N ILE A 218 23.51 -5.95 54.41
CA ILE A 218 24.19 -6.35 53.16
C ILE A 218 25.64 -5.81 53.17
N ASN A 219 26.60 -6.64 53.58
CA ASN A 219 28.04 -6.34 53.50
C ASN A 219 28.76 -7.39 52.62
N PHE A 220 29.09 -7.03 51.39
CA PHE A 220 29.67 -7.94 50.37
C PHE A 220 31.10 -8.43 50.65
N PHE A 221 31.80 -7.85 51.64
CA PHE A 221 33.25 -8.07 51.85
C PHE A 221 33.61 -8.97 53.05
N LYS A 222 32.64 -9.47 53.82
CA LYS A 222 32.89 -10.44 54.91
C LYS A 222 32.03 -11.68 54.71
N TYR A 223 32.43 -12.54 53.79
CA TYR A 223 31.83 -13.86 53.60
C TYR A 223 32.49 -14.85 54.55
N ASN A 224 31.76 -15.33 55.57
CA ASN A 224 32.22 -16.42 56.42
C ASN A 224 31.65 -17.73 55.87
N TRP A 225 32.53 -18.60 55.38
CA TRP A 225 32.16 -19.92 54.88
C TRP A 225 31.92 -20.86 56.07
N SER A 226 30.71 -21.39 56.20
CA SER A 226 30.45 -22.51 57.10
C SER A 226 30.13 -23.75 56.26
N ASN A 227 30.94 -24.79 56.43
CA ASN A 227 30.66 -26.09 55.86
C ASN A 227 29.48 -26.73 56.61
N SER A 228 28.46 -27.19 55.90
CA SER A 228 27.38 -27.99 56.49
C SER A 228 27.78 -29.46 56.50
N SER A 229 27.88 -30.05 57.69
CA SER A 229 27.77 -31.50 57.89
C SER A 229 26.32 -31.96 57.75
#